data_AF-A0A1J3CMD3-F1
#
_entry.id   AF-A0A1J3CMD3-F1
#
_cell.length_a   1.000
_cell.length_b   1.000
_cell.length_c   1.000
_cell.angle_alpha   90.00
_cell.angle_beta   90.00
_cell.angle_gamma   90.00
#
_symmetry.space_group_name_H-M   'P 1'
#
loop_
_entity.id
_entity.type
_entity.pdbx_description
1 polymer ?
#
loop_
_entity_poly.entity_id
_entity_poly.type
_entity_poly.pdbx_seq_one_letter_code
_entity_poly.pdbx_strand_id
1 'polypeptide(L)'
;ELLTKVYGLQAQRICVTYFGGDENNGIAPDYECRDIWLHLHPSLLVMPRQENFWEMGDTGLCGPCSKIYYVREEDQSGIAVELWSLAFIQYDNKSHGSLKPLHAKFVDTRMILERLTSLLQHKMSSYDIDTFLHIYENIYMTTAVTEKYCQPINTISEAYRVVADHIRALSFAIADGATFGEKGREQALRRIFHRAIRYAMQELGAKEGFMNRAATSLVMAMGDVFQELKEHQENIIKILDEEEATFCKTMQLIMDLSNEKATDQIRAKAVNKLFKEKYKDLAHLLWYSQGSASFLFKEIAHTSPSPTLTWDRANHISRLLGLLVCVAAIPEARVTFLQAGLQDYLVPFVVSTSKEKPMELVRNASLDVLMVLVKVAYALGDEVKILIRSKILESCLRSLPVGDYGS
;
A
#
# COMPACT_ATOMS: atom_id res chain seq x y z
N GLU A 1 35.22 11.17 -1.83
CA GLU A 1 36.08 10.87 -0.67
C GLU A 1 35.43 9.90 0.31
N LEU A 2 34.28 10.23 0.92
CA LEU A 2 33.60 9.35 1.88
C LEU A 2 33.39 7.92 1.32
N LEU A 3 32.78 7.79 0.13
CA LEU A 3 32.48 6.48 -0.46
C LEU A 3 33.74 5.64 -0.75
N THR A 4 34.75 6.24 -1.37
CA THR A 4 35.91 5.50 -1.90
C THR A 4 37.07 5.38 -0.93
N LYS A 5 37.34 6.40 -0.10
CA LYS A 5 38.47 6.40 0.85
C LYS A 5 38.08 5.92 2.24
N VAL A 6 36.93 6.38 2.75
CA VAL A 6 36.49 6.03 4.12
C VAL A 6 35.78 4.69 4.13
N TYR A 7 34.78 4.50 3.26
CA TYR A 7 34.04 3.24 3.16
C TYR A 7 34.69 2.21 2.22
N GLY A 8 35.73 2.60 1.47
CA GLY A 8 36.48 1.66 0.63
C GLY A 8 35.73 1.12 -0.59
N LEU A 9 34.64 1.76 -1.02
CA LEU A 9 33.90 1.33 -2.20
C LEU A 9 34.74 1.48 -3.46
N GLN A 10 34.66 0.49 -4.36
CA GLN A 10 35.43 0.49 -5.60
C GLN A 10 34.93 1.57 -6.55
N ALA A 11 35.80 2.52 -6.92
CA ALA A 11 35.44 3.63 -7.79
C ALA A 11 34.95 3.19 -9.17
N GLN A 12 35.50 2.11 -9.74
CA GLN A 12 35.07 1.58 -11.04
C GLN A 12 33.62 1.07 -11.08
N ARG A 13 33.00 0.85 -9.91
CA ARG A 13 31.61 0.38 -9.79
C ARG A 13 30.62 1.50 -9.48
N ILE A 14 31.11 2.73 -9.38
CA ILE A 14 30.29 3.91 -9.19
C ILE A 14 29.87 4.44 -10.56
N CYS A 15 28.59 4.70 -10.70
CA CYS A 15 28.02 5.43 -11.83
C CYS A 15 27.37 6.70 -11.29
N VAL A 16 27.46 7.81 -12.03
CA VAL A 16 26.86 9.08 -11.61
C VAL A 16 25.97 9.64 -12.71
N THR A 17 24.91 10.33 -12.30
CA THR A 17 24.03 11.05 -13.23
C THR A 17 24.05 12.54 -12.96
N TYR A 18 23.81 13.34 -13.99
CA TYR A 18 23.65 14.79 -13.90
C TYR A 18 22.37 15.23 -14.61
N PHE A 19 21.92 16.46 -14.35
CA PHE A 19 20.70 16.98 -14.97
C PHE A 19 20.86 17.15 -16.49
N GLY A 20 20.01 16.45 -17.23
CA GLY A 20 20.02 16.41 -18.70
C GLY A 20 19.37 17.61 -19.38
N GLY A 21 18.89 18.60 -18.62
CA GLY A 21 18.15 19.75 -19.14
C GLY A 21 16.65 19.50 -19.25
N ASP A 22 15.89 20.58 -19.31
CA ASP A 22 14.45 20.57 -19.56
C ASP A 22 14.11 21.70 -20.53
N GLU A 23 13.96 21.33 -21.81
CA GLU A 23 13.65 22.27 -22.88
C GLU A 23 12.29 22.95 -22.70
N ASN A 24 11.31 22.26 -22.08
CA ASN A 24 9.97 22.81 -21.88
C ASN A 24 9.98 23.97 -20.88
N ASN A 25 10.87 23.89 -19.88
CA ASN A 25 11.06 24.93 -18.87
C ASN A 25 12.27 25.85 -19.18
N GLY A 26 12.92 25.68 -20.34
CA GLY A 26 14.06 26.49 -20.77
C GLY A 26 15.31 26.32 -19.92
N ILE A 27 15.48 25.16 -19.27
CA ILE A 27 16.62 24.88 -18.39
C ILE A 27 17.67 24.07 -19.16
N ALA A 28 18.88 24.61 -19.27
CA ALA A 28 19.98 23.92 -19.93
C ALA A 28 20.46 22.68 -19.12
N PRO A 29 21.09 21.70 -19.79
CA PRO A 29 21.78 20.61 -19.10
C PRO A 29 22.88 21.12 -18.17
N ASP A 30 23.06 20.46 -17.03
CA ASP A 30 24.07 20.81 -16.03
C ASP A 30 25.46 20.23 -16.41
N TYR A 31 26.09 20.84 -17.41
CA TYR A 31 27.43 20.43 -17.85
C TYR A 31 28.52 20.72 -16.83
N GLU A 32 28.32 21.69 -15.93
CA GLU A 32 29.25 21.97 -14.82
C GLU A 32 29.38 20.73 -13.92
N CYS A 33 28.24 20.16 -13.50
CA CYS A 33 28.25 18.93 -12.72
C CYS A 33 28.93 17.76 -13.44
N ARG A 34 28.67 17.59 -14.75
CA ARG A 34 29.33 16.55 -15.58
C ARG A 34 30.85 16.72 -15.54
N ASP A 35 31.34 17.92 -15.78
CA ASP A 35 32.76 18.19 -15.92
C ASP A 35 33.49 18.04 -14.58
N ILE A 36 32.86 18.41 -13.47
CA ILE A 36 33.37 18.15 -12.12
C ILE A 36 33.54 16.64 -11.88
N TRP A 37 32.55 15.82 -12.21
CA TRP A 37 32.66 14.36 -12.03
C TRP A 37 33.78 13.74 -12.86
N LEU A 38 33.89 14.14 -14.13
CA LEU A 38 34.96 13.67 -15.02
C LEU A 38 36.34 14.13 -14.56
N HIS A 39 36.45 15.32 -13.98
CA HIS A 39 37.71 15.80 -13.40
C HIS A 39 38.10 14.99 -12.15
N LEU A 40 37.13 14.69 -11.27
CA LEU A 40 37.37 13.94 -10.05
C LEU A 40 37.79 12.49 -10.31
N HIS A 41 37.20 11.85 -11.31
CA HIS A 41 37.54 10.48 -11.69
C HIS A 41 37.19 10.20 -13.16
N PRO A 42 38.15 10.35 -14.10
CA PRO A 42 37.90 10.34 -15.54
C PRO A 42 37.26 9.07 -16.12
N SER A 43 37.36 7.94 -15.41
CA SER A 43 36.77 6.67 -15.85
C SER A 43 35.39 6.40 -15.25
N LEU A 44 34.78 7.37 -14.53
CA LEU A 44 33.40 7.22 -14.07
C LEU A 44 32.44 7.21 -15.26
N LEU A 45 31.43 6.36 -15.17
CA LEU A 45 30.28 6.45 -16.07
C LEU A 45 29.41 7.64 -15.62
N VAL A 46 29.43 8.72 -16.40
CA VAL A 46 28.66 9.97 -16.15
C VAL A 46 27.55 10.09 -17.20
N MET A 47 26.28 10.05 -16.80
CA MET A 47 25.14 10.04 -17.74
C MET A 47 24.15 11.18 -17.50
N PRO A 48 23.63 11.84 -18.56
CA PRO A 48 22.55 12.81 -18.43
C PRO A 48 21.24 12.10 -18.10
N ARG A 49 20.42 12.73 -17.25
CA ARG A 49 19.08 12.27 -16.87
C ARG A 49 18.13 13.47 -16.76
N GLN A 50 16.98 13.43 -17.44
CA GLN A 50 16.00 14.53 -17.37
C GLN A 50 15.34 14.58 -15.98
N GLU A 51 15.19 13.42 -15.33
CA GLU A 51 14.64 13.26 -13.98
C GLU A 51 15.56 13.79 -12.86
N ASN A 52 16.76 14.26 -13.18
CA ASN A 52 17.73 14.79 -12.23
C ASN A 52 17.42 16.26 -11.85
N PHE A 53 16.18 16.53 -11.48
CA PHE A 53 15.73 17.81 -10.95
C PHE A 53 15.02 17.56 -9.63
N TRP A 54 15.51 18.17 -8.55
CA TRP A 54 14.99 18.00 -7.21
C TRP A 54 14.06 19.16 -6.84
N GLU A 55 12.92 18.84 -6.24
CA GLU A 55 11.92 19.79 -5.80
C GLU A 55 11.47 19.45 -4.37
N MET A 56 11.22 20.49 -3.56
CA MET A 56 10.65 20.34 -2.22
C MET A 56 9.19 19.87 -2.25
N GLY A 57 8.45 20.20 -3.31
CA GLY A 57 7.04 19.88 -3.56
C GLY A 57 6.52 20.69 -4.74
N ASP A 58 5.19 20.82 -4.88
CA ASP A 58 4.55 21.56 -6.00
C ASP A 58 4.98 23.03 -6.09
N THR A 59 5.45 23.61 -4.99
CA THR A 59 6.07 24.94 -4.92
C THR A 59 7.23 24.92 -3.92
N GLY A 60 8.17 25.85 -4.06
CA GLY A 60 9.28 26.05 -3.13
C GLY A 60 10.66 25.82 -3.76
N LEU A 61 11.66 25.60 -2.92
CA LEU A 61 13.06 25.51 -3.35
C LEU A 61 13.30 24.26 -4.22
N CYS A 62 14.08 24.43 -5.28
CA CYS A 62 14.39 23.38 -6.24
C CYS A 62 15.71 23.63 -6.97
N GLY A 63 16.14 22.63 -7.75
CA GLY A 63 17.32 22.75 -8.60
C GLY A 63 17.77 21.42 -9.23
N PRO A 64 18.75 21.47 -10.14
CA PRO A 64 19.34 20.25 -10.70
C PRO A 64 19.96 19.41 -9.59
N CYS A 65 19.99 18.10 -9.78
CA CYS A 65 20.66 17.19 -8.87
C CYS A 65 21.58 16.22 -9.60
N SER A 66 22.51 15.65 -8.84
CA SER A 66 23.36 14.55 -9.26
C SER A 66 23.12 13.36 -8.36
N LYS A 67 23.00 12.16 -8.94
CA LYS A 67 22.79 10.93 -8.17
C LYS A 67 23.96 9.98 -8.38
N ILE A 68 24.36 9.33 -7.30
CA ILE A 68 25.42 8.33 -7.26
C ILE A 68 24.77 6.96 -7.14
N TYR A 69 25.09 6.09 -8.09
CA TYR A 69 24.67 4.71 -8.15
C TYR A 69 25.88 3.80 -7.96
N TYR A 70 25.64 2.60 -7.42
CA TYR A 70 26.68 1.60 -7.26
C TYR A 70 26.21 0.25 -7.81
N VAL A 71 27.06 -0.38 -8.61
CA VAL A 71 26.84 -1.72 -9.15
C VAL A 71 27.54 -2.74 -8.26
N ARG A 72 26.78 -3.64 -7.65
CA ARG A 72 27.31 -4.68 -6.76
C ARG A 72 28.19 -5.67 -7.55
N GLU A 73 29.16 -6.27 -6.87
CA GLU A 73 30.00 -7.31 -7.50
C GLU A 73 29.20 -8.58 -7.77
N GLU A 74 28.32 -8.90 -6.83
CA GLU A 74 27.51 -10.10 -6.75
C GLU A 74 26.28 -10.04 -7.68
N ASP A 75 25.94 -8.84 -8.18
CA ASP A 75 24.78 -8.65 -9.05
C ASP A 75 25.13 -8.84 -10.52
N GLN A 76 24.85 -10.05 -11.02
CA GLN A 76 25.06 -10.42 -12.42
C GLN A 76 24.10 -9.71 -13.40
N SER A 77 23.03 -9.09 -12.91
CA SER A 77 22.09 -8.33 -13.76
C SER A 77 22.61 -6.94 -14.11
N GLY A 78 23.63 -6.45 -13.39
CA GLY A 78 24.17 -5.11 -13.55
C GLY A 78 23.23 -4.00 -13.06
N ILE A 79 22.21 -4.33 -12.27
CA ILE A 79 21.29 -3.33 -11.72
C ILE A 79 22.04 -2.46 -10.69
N ALA A 80 22.07 -1.16 -10.96
CA ALA A 80 22.72 -0.20 -10.10
C ALA A 80 21.76 0.28 -8.99
N VAL A 81 22.27 0.36 -7.76
CA VAL A 81 21.50 0.86 -6.60
C VAL A 81 21.80 2.33 -6.40
N GLU A 82 20.78 3.19 -6.36
CA GLU A 82 20.95 4.60 -5.98
C GLU A 82 21.32 4.70 -4.50
N LEU A 83 22.47 5.30 -4.21
CA LEU A 83 23.00 5.47 -2.85
C LEU A 83 22.84 6.87 -2.31
N TRP A 84 23.13 7.86 -3.13
CA TRP A 84 23.29 9.24 -2.69
C TRP A 84 22.79 10.20 -3.76
N SER A 85 21.92 11.12 -3.37
CA SER A 85 21.49 12.26 -4.18
C SER A 85 22.11 13.56 -3.66
N LEU A 86 22.59 14.39 -4.57
CA LEU A 86 23.20 15.70 -4.34
C LEU A 86 22.36 16.75 -5.10
N ALA A 87 21.52 17.50 -4.40
CA ALA A 87 20.70 18.55 -4.98
C ALA A 87 21.40 19.91 -4.87
N PHE A 88 21.47 20.62 -6.00
CA PHE A 88 22.05 21.95 -6.10
C PHE A 88 20.91 22.98 -6.17
N ILE A 89 20.46 23.42 -4.99
CA ILE A 89 19.30 24.29 -4.86
C ILE A 89 19.69 25.69 -5.37
N GLN A 90 19.05 26.10 -6.47
CA GLN A 90 19.33 27.37 -7.13
C GLN A 90 18.09 28.09 -7.66
N TYR A 91 16.91 27.48 -7.55
CA TYR A 91 15.64 28.06 -7.97
C TYR A 91 14.59 28.00 -6.85
N ASP A 92 13.61 28.89 -6.96
CA ASP A 92 12.36 28.90 -6.19
C ASP A 92 11.21 28.73 -7.19
N ASN A 93 10.58 27.54 -7.17
CA ASN A 93 9.42 27.22 -7.99
C ASN A 93 8.18 27.90 -7.41
N LYS A 94 7.71 28.94 -8.10
CA LYS A 94 6.48 29.64 -7.76
C LYS A 94 5.27 28.88 -8.30
N SER A 95 4.11 29.14 -7.70
CA SER A 95 2.82 28.65 -8.20
C SER A 95 2.72 28.82 -9.72
N HIS A 96 2.31 27.76 -10.44
CA HIS A 96 2.27 27.65 -11.90
C HIS A 96 3.60 27.36 -12.61
N GLY A 97 4.63 26.83 -11.92
CA GLY A 97 5.84 26.30 -12.55
C GLY A 97 6.87 27.34 -12.95
N SER A 98 6.76 28.58 -12.45
CA SER A 98 7.71 29.65 -12.76
C SER A 98 8.94 29.54 -11.85
N LEU A 99 10.09 29.20 -12.43
CA LEU A 99 11.36 29.09 -11.73
C LEU A 99 12.04 30.46 -11.58
N LYS A 100 12.21 30.93 -10.34
CA LYS A 100 12.98 32.15 -10.04
C LYS A 100 14.36 31.81 -9.50
N PRO A 101 15.45 32.33 -10.07
CA PRO A 101 16.79 32.15 -9.52
C PRO A 101 16.89 32.67 -8.09
N LEU A 102 17.57 31.91 -7.23
CA LEU A 102 17.86 32.33 -5.85
C LEU A 102 19.08 33.27 -5.82
N HIS A 103 19.09 34.20 -4.86
CA HIS A 103 20.24 35.05 -4.60
C HIS A 103 21.45 34.26 -4.05
N ALA A 104 21.18 33.23 -3.24
CA ALA A 104 22.18 32.31 -2.71
C ALA A 104 21.86 30.89 -3.14
N LYS A 105 22.91 30.11 -3.47
CA LYS A 105 22.80 28.70 -3.83
C LYS A 105 23.09 27.83 -2.61
N PHE A 106 22.41 26.69 -2.51
CA PHE A 106 22.57 25.75 -1.40
C PHE A 106 22.80 24.34 -1.92
N VAL A 107 23.31 23.46 -1.07
CA VAL A 107 23.49 22.04 -1.36
C VAL A 107 22.68 21.25 -0.34
N ASP A 108 21.76 20.41 -0.82
CA ASP A 108 21.08 19.39 -0.02
C ASP A 108 21.59 18.02 -0.46
N THR A 109 21.97 17.17 0.48
CA THR A 109 22.46 15.83 0.16
C THR A 109 21.70 14.77 0.95
N ARG A 110 21.31 13.69 0.27
CA ARG A 110 20.54 12.61 0.87
C ARG A 110 21.16 11.27 0.53
N MET A 111 21.72 10.60 1.53
CA MET A 111 22.23 9.24 1.43
C MET A 111 21.29 8.30 2.18
N ILE A 112 20.94 7.17 1.56
CA ILE A 112 20.03 6.19 2.19
C ILE A 112 20.88 5.23 3.02
N LEU A 113 20.80 5.35 4.35
CA LEU A 113 21.60 4.58 5.29
C LEU A 113 21.45 3.07 5.07
N GLU A 114 20.22 2.56 4.98
CA GLU A 114 19.96 1.12 4.84
C GLU A 114 20.51 0.54 3.53
N ARG A 115 20.55 1.34 2.45
CA ARG A 115 21.18 0.93 1.18
C ARG A 115 22.69 0.91 1.31
N LEU A 116 23.29 1.96 1.88
CA LEU A 116 24.73 1.98 2.14
C LEU A 116 25.15 0.82 3.05
N THR A 117 24.46 0.62 4.18
CA THR A 117 24.73 -0.49 5.11
C THR A 117 24.65 -1.84 4.42
N SER A 118 23.65 -2.04 3.55
CA SER A 118 23.54 -3.29 2.78
C SER A 118 24.70 -3.51 1.82
N LEU A 119 25.33 -2.45 1.30
CA LEU A 119 26.55 -2.60 0.51
C LEU A 119 27.74 -2.97 1.36
N LEU A 120 27.95 -2.25 2.47
CA LEU A 120 29.10 -2.47 3.37
C LEU A 120 29.05 -3.84 4.05
N GLN A 121 27.85 -4.39 4.25
CA GLN A 121 27.64 -5.72 4.81
C GLN A 121 27.51 -6.83 3.75
N HIS A 122 27.75 -6.53 2.47
CA HIS A 122 27.63 -7.49 1.36
C HIS A 122 26.26 -8.19 1.30
N LYS A 123 25.19 -7.43 1.51
CA LYS A 123 23.79 -7.88 1.50
C LYS A 123 23.06 -7.43 0.24
N MET A 124 22.33 -8.32 -0.41
CA MET A 124 21.58 -8.00 -1.63
C MET A 124 20.36 -7.09 -1.38
N SER A 125 19.83 -7.05 -0.17
CA SER A 125 18.71 -6.20 0.21
C SER A 125 19.00 -5.31 1.41
N SER A 126 18.43 -4.11 1.41
CA SER A 126 18.36 -3.22 2.59
C SER A 126 17.64 -3.86 3.77
N TYR A 127 16.82 -4.88 3.53
CA TYR A 127 16.11 -5.62 4.56
C TYR A 127 16.93 -6.75 5.20
N ASP A 128 18.13 -7.06 4.68
CA ASP A 128 18.98 -8.15 5.18
C ASP A 128 20.11 -7.64 6.11
N ILE A 129 20.09 -6.36 6.44
CA ILE A 129 21.08 -5.73 7.33
C ILE A 129 20.77 -6.05 8.80
N ASP A 130 21.80 -6.00 9.63
CA ASP A 130 21.75 -6.18 11.09
C ASP A 130 20.59 -5.44 11.79
N THR A 131 20.32 -4.20 11.40
CA THR A 131 19.25 -3.38 12.01
C THR A 131 17.87 -4.03 11.88
N PHE A 132 17.61 -4.76 10.79
CA PHE A 132 16.35 -5.49 10.61
C PHE A 132 16.38 -6.88 11.24
N LEU A 133 17.55 -7.54 11.31
CA LEU A 133 17.67 -8.90 11.86
C LEU A 133 17.17 -8.97 13.31
N HIS A 134 17.50 -7.99 14.15
CA HIS A 134 17.01 -7.95 15.54
C HIS A 134 15.49 -7.83 15.64
N ILE A 135 14.86 -7.13 14.69
CA ILE A 135 13.40 -7.01 14.63
C ILE A 135 12.81 -8.36 14.19
N TYR A 136 13.39 -9.01 13.16
CA TYR A 136 12.91 -10.31 12.70
C TYR A 136 13.02 -11.40 13.76
N GLU A 137 14.10 -11.43 14.55
CA GLU A 137 14.23 -12.37 15.66
C GLU A 137 13.08 -12.21 16.66
N ASN A 138 12.73 -10.98 17.02
CA ASN A 138 11.60 -10.73 17.90
C ASN A 138 10.26 -11.11 17.28
N ILE A 139 10.05 -10.82 15.99
CA ILE A 139 8.86 -11.28 15.27
C ILE A 139 8.76 -12.81 15.35
N TYR A 140 9.85 -13.53 15.08
CA TYR A 140 9.88 -14.99 15.16
C TYR A 140 9.55 -15.50 16.58
N MET A 141 10.12 -14.88 17.61
CA MET A 141 9.92 -15.30 19.01
C MET A 141 8.53 -14.96 19.57
N THR A 142 7.80 -14.03 18.95
CA THR A 142 6.54 -13.50 19.48
C THR A 142 5.30 -13.82 18.65
N THR A 143 5.49 -14.57 17.56
CA THR A 143 4.43 -15.04 16.66
C THR A 143 4.41 -16.56 16.59
N ALA A 144 3.36 -17.13 16.00
CA ALA A 144 3.20 -18.58 15.87
C ALA A 144 3.85 -19.15 14.59
N VAL A 145 4.66 -18.35 13.90
CA VAL A 145 5.29 -18.73 12.63
C VAL A 145 6.34 -19.82 12.85
N THR A 146 6.33 -20.84 11.99
CA THR A 146 7.31 -21.94 12.05
C THR A 146 8.58 -21.62 11.28
N GLU A 147 8.49 -20.67 10.34
CA GLU A 147 9.57 -20.26 9.45
C GLU A 147 10.21 -18.95 9.92
N LYS A 148 11.54 -18.98 10.03
CA LYS A 148 12.34 -17.75 10.20
C LYS A 148 12.38 -16.99 8.88
N TYR A 149 12.69 -15.70 8.96
CA TYR A 149 13.04 -14.90 7.79
C TYR A 149 14.12 -15.63 6.95
N CYS A 150 13.85 -15.78 5.65
CA CYS A 150 14.73 -16.50 4.75
C CYS A 150 14.81 -15.83 3.36
N GLN A 151 15.84 -16.21 2.61
CA GLN A 151 15.98 -15.92 1.18
C GLN A 151 15.88 -17.24 0.40
N PRO A 152 15.27 -17.28 -0.80
CA PRO A 152 14.64 -16.17 -1.52
C PRO A 152 13.32 -15.70 -0.88
N ILE A 153 12.87 -14.50 -1.25
CA ILE A 153 11.63 -13.90 -0.74
C ILE A 153 10.43 -14.82 -1.06
N ASN A 154 9.72 -15.22 -0.01
CA ASN A 154 8.40 -15.83 -0.07
C ASN A 154 7.39 -14.96 0.70
N THR A 155 6.13 -15.40 0.80
CA THR A 155 5.06 -14.68 1.52
C THR A 155 5.42 -14.40 2.98
N ILE A 156 6.06 -15.35 3.66
CA ILE A 156 6.48 -15.19 5.05
C ILE A 156 7.58 -14.13 5.17
N SER A 157 8.65 -14.22 4.38
CA SER A 157 9.72 -13.23 4.37
C SER A 157 9.24 -11.83 3.96
N GLU A 158 8.24 -11.73 3.08
CA GLU A 158 7.57 -10.48 2.78
C GLU A 158 6.83 -9.93 4.01
N ALA A 159 6.10 -10.76 4.74
CA ALA A 159 5.41 -10.37 5.97
C ALA A 159 6.39 -9.85 7.04
N TYR A 160 7.54 -10.52 7.24
CA TYR A 160 8.60 -10.03 8.12
C TYR A 160 9.05 -8.61 7.74
N ARG A 161 9.31 -8.37 6.45
CA ARG A 161 9.75 -7.06 5.94
C ARG A 161 8.69 -5.98 6.15
N VAL A 162 7.44 -6.28 5.80
CA VAL A 162 6.32 -5.32 5.95
C VAL A 162 6.14 -4.95 7.42
N VAL A 163 6.10 -5.94 8.30
CA VAL A 163 5.90 -5.69 9.73
C VAL A 163 7.07 -4.89 10.32
N ALA A 164 8.31 -5.26 9.99
CA ALA A 164 9.50 -4.57 10.52
C ALA A 164 9.62 -3.13 10.01
N ASP A 165 9.30 -2.88 8.74
CA ASP A 165 9.26 -1.52 8.19
C ASP A 165 8.16 -0.68 8.84
N HIS A 166 6.97 -1.25 8.97
CA HIS A 166 5.82 -0.51 9.48
C HIS A 166 5.94 -0.23 10.98
N ILE A 167 6.46 -1.16 11.80
CA ILE A 167 6.69 -0.88 13.23
C ILE A 167 7.72 0.25 13.43
N ARG A 168 8.75 0.32 12.56
CA ARG A 168 9.69 1.44 12.53
C ARG A 168 8.98 2.75 12.24
N ALA A 169 8.26 2.82 11.12
CA ALA A 169 7.55 4.02 10.70
C ALA A 169 6.56 4.51 11.76
N LEU A 170 5.79 3.59 12.35
CA LEU A 170 4.78 3.90 13.38
C LEU A 170 5.43 4.39 14.68
N SER A 171 6.47 3.70 15.16
CA SER A 171 7.11 4.05 16.44
C SER A 171 7.78 5.42 16.37
N PHE A 172 8.49 5.73 15.28
CA PHE A 172 9.07 7.06 15.08
C PHE A 172 8.00 8.14 14.94
N ALA A 173 6.96 7.90 14.13
CA ALA A 173 5.89 8.89 13.98
C ALA A 173 5.18 9.19 15.31
N ILE A 174 4.94 8.17 16.14
CA ILE A 174 4.30 8.35 17.45
C ILE A 174 5.26 9.00 18.45
N ALA A 175 6.55 8.68 18.41
CA ALA A 175 7.57 9.38 19.19
C ALA A 175 7.60 10.89 18.88
N ASP A 176 7.41 11.25 17.61
CA ASP A 176 7.29 12.65 17.15
C ASP A 176 5.92 13.29 17.47
N GLY A 177 5.05 12.60 18.22
CA GLY A 177 3.76 13.11 18.69
C GLY A 177 2.57 12.84 17.76
N ALA A 178 2.73 12.00 16.72
CA ALA A 178 1.59 11.60 15.90
C ALA A 178 0.68 10.59 16.62
N THR A 179 -0.57 10.49 16.15
CA THR A 179 -1.57 9.54 16.65
C THR A 179 -2.42 8.98 15.52
N PHE A 180 -3.31 8.04 15.83
CA PHE A 180 -4.29 7.50 14.91
C PHE A 180 -5.56 8.32 14.87
N GLY A 181 -6.17 8.40 13.69
CA GLY A 181 -7.31 9.28 13.45
C GLY A 181 -7.96 9.03 12.10
N GLU A 182 -9.02 9.79 11.80
CA GLU A 182 -9.87 9.51 10.63
C GLU A 182 -9.51 10.33 9.38
N LYS A 183 -8.66 11.35 9.49
CA LYS A 183 -8.34 12.27 8.40
C LYS A 183 -6.84 12.52 8.29
N GLY A 184 -6.41 12.93 7.09
CA GLY A 184 -5.04 13.39 6.85
C GLY A 184 -3.97 12.36 7.23
N ARG A 185 -2.94 12.85 7.95
CA ARG A 185 -1.76 12.06 8.34
C ARG A 185 -2.10 10.95 9.34
N GLU A 186 -2.99 11.22 10.28
CA GLU A 186 -3.42 10.26 11.29
C GLU A 186 -4.11 9.04 10.65
N GLN A 187 -4.91 9.28 9.61
CA GLN A 187 -5.51 8.21 8.81
C GLN A 187 -4.48 7.42 8.02
N ALA A 188 -3.43 8.10 7.51
CA ALA A 188 -2.35 7.42 6.81
C ALA A 188 -1.57 6.49 7.74
N LEU A 189 -1.25 6.95 8.96
CA LEU A 189 -0.62 6.12 9.98
C LEU A 189 -1.50 4.94 10.38
N ARG A 190 -2.81 5.15 10.57
CA ARG A 190 -3.75 4.06 10.85
C ARG A 190 -3.74 2.99 9.75
N ARG A 191 -3.66 3.37 8.47
CA ARG A 191 -3.53 2.41 7.35
C ARG A 191 -2.23 1.62 7.38
N ILE A 192 -1.11 2.26 7.75
CA ILE A 192 0.17 1.57 7.95
C ILE A 192 0.05 0.55 9.09
N PHE A 193 -0.58 0.94 10.20
CA PHE A 193 -0.85 0.06 11.33
C PHE A 193 -1.72 -1.14 10.94
N HIS A 194 -2.86 -0.91 10.28
CA HIS A 194 -3.74 -1.98 9.83
C HIS A 194 -3.05 -2.95 8.86
N ARG A 195 -2.20 -2.43 7.96
CA ARG A 195 -1.40 -3.27 7.06
C ARG A 195 -0.41 -4.14 7.83
N ALA A 196 0.27 -3.58 8.84
CA ALA A 196 1.20 -4.33 9.68
C ALA A 196 0.49 -5.47 10.42
N ILE A 197 -0.63 -5.16 11.10
CA ILE A 197 -1.44 -6.16 11.81
C ILE A 197 -1.98 -7.24 10.87
N ARG A 198 -2.44 -6.87 9.67
CA ARG A 198 -2.91 -7.85 8.67
C ARG A 198 -1.84 -8.88 8.35
N TYR A 199 -0.62 -8.44 7.97
CA TYR A 199 0.48 -9.36 7.68
C TYR A 199 0.88 -10.16 8.92
N ALA A 200 0.95 -9.51 10.09
CA ALA A 200 1.31 -10.18 11.34
C ALA A 200 0.31 -11.30 11.70
N MET A 201 -0.99 -11.03 11.68
CA MET A 201 -2.01 -12.02 12.05
C MET A 201 -2.18 -13.10 10.98
N GLN A 202 -2.25 -12.71 9.71
CA GLN A 202 -2.63 -13.63 8.63
C GLN A 202 -1.45 -14.49 8.16
N GLU A 203 -0.27 -13.90 8.01
CA GLU A 203 0.90 -14.61 7.47
C GLU A 203 1.80 -15.16 8.58
N LEU A 204 1.90 -14.46 9.72
CA LEU A 204 2.80 -14.85 10.82
C LEU A 204 2.07 -15.47 12.02
N GLY A 205 0.73 -15.49 12.03
CA GLY A 205 -0.05 -16.04 13.13
C GLY A 205 0.11 -15.26 14.45
N ALA A 206 0.39 -13.96 14.37
CA ALA A 206 0.45 -13.08 15.51
C ALA A 206 -0.89 -12.99 16.24
N LYS A 207 -0.82 -12.73 17.55
CA LYS A 207 -1.99 -12.48 18.42
C LYS A 207 -1.90 -11.07 18.99
N GLU A 208 -3.03 -10.59 19.49
CA GLU A 208 -3.15 -9.30 20.19
C GLU A 208 -2.00 -9.08 21.20
N GLY A 209 -1.49 -7.85 21.23
CA GLY A 209 -0.32 -7.42 21.99
C GLY A 209 1.01 -7.64 21.26
N PHE A 210 0.97 -8.02 19.98
CA PHE A 210 2.18 -8.23 19.18
C PHE A 210 2.88 -6.90 18.87
N MET A 211 2.13 -5.83 18.59
CA MET A 211 2.73 -4.55 18.18
C MET A 211 3.52 -3.89 19.31
N ASN A 212 3.04 -3.98 20.55
CA ASN A 212 3.78 -3.55 21.73
C ASN A 212 5.14 -4.27 21.85
N ARG A 213 5.16 -5.59 21.70
CA ARG A 213 6.42 -6.36 21.77
C ARG A 213 7.37 -5.98 20.65
N ALA A 214 6.84 -5.79 19.44
CA ALA A 214 7.62 -5.34 18.28
C ALA A 214 8.18 -3.92 18.49
N ALA A 215 7.39 -2.98 19.03
CA ALA A 215 7.83 -1.63 19.35
C ALA A 215 8.91 -1.63 20.45
N THR A 216 8.72 -2.40 21.52
CA THR A 216 9.71 -2.54 22.59
C THR A 216 11.05 -3.04 22.04
N SER A 217 11.01 -4.02 21.15
CA SER A 217 12.21 -4.57 20.49
C SER A 217 12.92 -3.52 19.64
N LEU A 218 12.15 -2.68 18.94
CA LEU A 218 12.69 -1.57 18.17
C LEU A 218 13.37 -0.53 19.08
N VAL A 219 12.74 -0.17 20.20
CA VAL A 219 13.34 0.77 21.18
C VAL A 219 14.66 0.21 21.71
N MET A 220 14.73 -1.10 21.98
CA MET A 220 15.99 -1.74 22.38
C MET A 220 17.06 -1.68 21.27
N ALA A 221 16.67 -1.87 20.01
CA ALA A 221 17.61 -1.88 18.89
C ALA A 221 18.10 -0.49 18.48
N MET A 222 17.27 0.55 18.61
CA MET A 222 17.52 1.88 18.05
C MET A 222 17.58 3.00 19.09
N GLY A 223 17.13 2.76 20.32
CA GLY A 223 16.97 3.80 21.35
C GLY A 223 18.28 4.34 21.92
N ASP A 224 19.44 3.73 21.64
CA ASP A 224 20.74 4.31 22.00
C ASP A 224 21.09 5.50 21.10
N VAL A 225 20.65 5.47 19.83
CA VAL A 225 20.88 6.53 18.86
C VAL A 225 19.74 7.54 18.88
N PHE A 226 18.50 7.05 18.96
CA PHE A 226 17.28 7.84 18.93
C PHE A 226 16.62 7.84 20.31
N GLN A 227 17.07 8.74 21.18
CA GLN A 227 16.63 8.80 22.58
C GLN A 227 15.13 9.08 22.71
N GLU A 228 14.54 9.78 21.74
CA GLU A 228 13.10 10.04 21.65
C GLU A 228 12.27 8.75 21.67
N LEU A 229 12.79 7.63 21.13
CA LEU A 229 12.12 6.33 21.19
C LEU A 229 12.06 5.77 22.62
N LYS A 230 13.10 5.99 23.43
CA LYS A 230 13.12 5.59 24.84
C LYS A 230 12.24 6.51 25.67
N GLU A 231 12.38 7.81 25.48
CA GLU A 231 11.61 8.84 26.21
C GLU A 231 10.10 8.68 25.99
N HIS A 232 9.69 8.25 24.79
CA HIS A 232 8.27 8.09 24.44
C HIS A 232 7.80 6.63 24.37
N GLN A 233 8.59 5.65 24.84
CA GLN A 233 8.28 4.23 24.73
C GLN A 233 6.89 3.87 25.30
N GLU A 234 6.55 4.36 26.49
CA GLU A 234 5.25 4.09 27.13
C GLU A 234 4.08 4.61 26.28
N ASN A 235 4.23 5.80 25.68
CA ASN A 235 3.22 6.40 24.83
C ASN A 235 3.07 5.65 23.50
N ILE A 236 4.18 5.25 22.89
CA ILE A 236 4.21 4.41 21.67
C ILE A 236 3.43 3.12 21.92
N ILE A 237 3.78 2.41 23.00
CA ILE A 237 3.12 1.15 23.39
C ILE A 237 1.63 1.36 23.61
N LYS A 238 1.24 2.38 24.38
CA LYS A 238 -0.16 2.66 24.69
C LYS A 238 -0.99 2.89 23.43
N ILE A 239 -0.54 3.75 22.52
CA ILE A 239 -1.28 4.09 21.29
C ILE A 239 -1.40 2.86 20.39
N LEU A 240 -0.34 2.05 20.27
CA LEU A 240 -0.39 0.82 19.48
C LEU A 240 -1.34 -0.22 20.09
N ASP A 241 -1.31 -0.43 21.40
CA ASP A 241 -2.18 -1.41 22.09
C ASP A 241 -3.67 -1.02 22.01
N GLU A 242 -3.99 0.29 22.14
CA GLU A 242 -5.37 0.78 22.03
C GLU A 242 -5.97 0.50 20.64
N GLU A 243 -5.21 0.72 19.57
CA GLU A 243 -5.65 0.44 18.20
C GLU A 243 -5.58 -1.06 17.87
N GLU A 244 -4.62 -1.82 18.45
CA GLU A 244 -4.54 -3.28 18.27
C GLU A 244 -5.79 -3.97 18.85
N ALA A 245 -6.21 -3.59 20.06
CA ALA A 245 -7.35 -4.19 20.75
C ALA A 245 -8.69 -3.98 20.05
N THR A 246 -8.83 -2.89 19.29
CA THR A 246 -10.01 -2.62 18.45
C THR A 246 -9.90 -3.35 17.11
N PHE A 247 -8.74 -3.29 16.46
CA PHE A 247 -8.55 -3.76 15.10
C PHE A 247 -8.41 -5.28 14.98
N CYS A 248 -7.73 -5.96 15.91
CA CYS A 248 -7.55 -7.42 15.89
C CYS A 248 -8.89 -8.16 15.82
N LYS A 249 -9.94 -7.63 16.48
CA LYS A 249 -11.30 -8.20 16.42
C LYS A 249 -11.86 -8.15 15.01
N THR A 250 -11.72 -7.03 14.32
CA THR A 250 -12.18 -6.86 12.94
C THR A 250 -11.37 -7.72 11.98
N MET A 251 -10.04 -7.78 12.16
CA MET A 251 -9.17 -8.63 11.37
C MET A 251 -9.52 -10.12 11.53
N GLN A 252 -9.82 -10.57 12.75
CA GLN A 252 -10.30 -11.94 12.98
C GLN A 252 -11.59 -12.25 12.21
N LEU A 253 -12.54 -11.31 12.14
CA LEU A 253 -13.76 -11.50 11.35
C LEU A 253 -13.44 -11.63 9.86
N ILE A 254 -12.45 -10.90 9.34
CA ILE A 254 -12.02 -11.01 7.94
C ILE A 254 -11.40 -12.39 7.69
N MET A 255 -10.53 -12.86 8.58
CA MET A 255 -9.94 -14.21 8.51
C MET A 255 -11.00 -15.31 8.59
N ASP A 256 -12.04 -15.12 9.40
CA ASP A 256 -13.15 -16.07 9.53
C ASP A 256 -13.95 -16.23 8.22
N LEU A 257 -13.98 -15.21 7.34
CA LEU A 257 -14.67 -15.31 6.04
C LEU A 257 -14.06 -16.39 5.15
N SER A 258 -12.73 -16.42 5.04
CA SER A 258 -12.01 -17.35 4.15
C SER A 258 -11.53 -18.62 4.82
N ASN A 259 -11.74 -18.76 6.13
CA ASN A 259 -11.39 -19.96 6.88
C ASN A 259 -12.29 -21.14 6.49
N GLU A 260 -11.74 -22.15 5.83
CA GLU A 260 -12.46 -23.36 5.40
C GLU A 260 -13.08 -24.14 6.56
N LYS A 261 -12.46 -24.09 7.75
CA LYS A 261 -12.93 -24.78 8.96
C LYS A 261 -14.03 -23.99 9.70
N ALA A 262 -14.27 -22.73 9.34
CA ALA A 262 -15.34 -21.95 9.93
C ALA A 262 -16.71 -22.47 9.50
N THR A 263 -17.63 -22.58 10.47
CA THR A 263 -19.02 -22.94 10.19
C THR A 263 -19.75 -21.79 9.49
N ASP A 264 -20.83 -22.10 8.77
CA ASP A 264 -21.67 -21.07 8.13
C ASP A 264 -22.20 -20.03 9.13
N GLN A 265 -22.44 -20.45 10.38
CA GLN A 265 -22.86 -19.54 11.45
C GLN A 265 -21.76 -18.53 11.83
N ILE A 266 -20.50 -18.96 11.85
CA ILE A 266 -19.35 -18.08 12.10
C ILE A 266 -19.21 -17.08 10.95
N ARG A 267 -19.24 -17.57 9.70
CA ARG A 267 -19.15 -16.72 8.50
C ARG A 267 -20.29 -15.71 8.42
N ALA A 268 -21.53 -16.14 8.67
CA ALA A 268 -22.69 -15.25 8.70
C ALA A 268 -22.55 -14.16 9.80
N LYS A 269 -22.05 -14.52 10.98
CA LYS A 269 -21.75 -13.56 12.05
C LYS A 269 -20.65 -12.57 11.65
N ALA A 270 -19.61 -13.04 10.97
CA ALA A 270 -18.54 -12.20 10.45
C ALA A 270 -19.06 -11.18 9.43
N VAL A 271 -19.81 -11.62 8.42
CA VAL A 271 -20.46 -10.75 7.43
C VAL A 271 -21.33 -9.69 8.12
N ASN A 272 -22.15 -10.10 9.10
CA ASN A 272 -23.06 -9.19 9.80
C ASN A 272 -22.33 -8.10 10.60
N LYS A 273 -21.18 -8.43 11.18
CA LYS A 273 -20.37 -7.48 11.94
C LYS A 273 -19.55 -6.58 11.01
N LEU A 274 -18.90 -7.14 10.00
CA LEU A 274 -18.11 -6.39 9.02
C LEU A 274 -18.96 -5.40 8.23
N PHE A 275 -20.20 -5.76 7.88
CA PHE A 275 -21.11 -4.84 7.20
C PHE A 275 -21.45 -3.59 8.04
N LYS A 276 -21.31 -3.66 9.36
CA LYS A 276 -21.54 -2.53 10.29
C LYS A 276 -20.26 -1.76 10.63
N GLU A 277 -19.12 -2.25 10.18
CA GLU A 277 -17.81 -1.68 10.48
C GLU A 277 -17.62 -0.34 9.77
N LYS A 278 -16.89 0.58 10.41
CA LYS A 278 -16.73 1.96 9.92
C LYS A 278 -15.31 2.30 9.47
N TYR A 279 -14.39 1.34 9.51
CA TYR A 279 -13.03 1.56 8.99
C TYR A 279 -13.06 2.01 7.54
N LYS A 280 -12.47 3.17 7.26
CA LYS A 280 -12.42 3.76 5.91
C LYS A 280 -11.64 2.91 4.92
N ASP A 281 -10.73 2.09 5.41
CA ASP A 281 -9.90 1.17 4.64
C ASP A 281 -10.39 -0.28 4.67
N LEU A 282 -11.60 -0.55 5.18
CA LEU A 282 -12.21 -1.88 5.18
C LEU A 282 -12.19 -2.53 3.79
N ALA A 283 -12.43 -1.75 2.74
CA ALA A 283 -12.35 -2.24 1.36
C ALA A 283 -10.97 -2.83 1.04
N HIS A 284 -9.89 -2.13 1.41
CA HIS A 284 -8.52 -2.60 1.18
C HIS A 284 -8.20 -3.82 2.03
N LEU A 285 -8.69 -3.85 3.27
CA LEU A 285 -8.53 -5.01 4.14
C LEU A 285 -9.22 -6.24 3.56
N LEU A 286 -10.46 -6.13 3.11
CA LEU A 286 -11.20 -7.23 2.49
C LEU A 286 -10.61 -7.65 1.14
N TRP A 287 -9.98 -6.74 0.39
CA TRP A 287 -9.36 -7.06 -0.88
C TRP A 287 -8.01 -7.77 -0.72
N TYR A 288 -7.13 -7.26 0.14
CA TYR A 288 -5.77 -7.77 0.30
C TYR A 288 -5.65 -8.92 1.31
N SER A 289 -6.68 -9.18 2.11
CA SER A 289 -6.68 -10.36 2.98
C SER A 289 -6.96 -11.62 2.15
N GLN A 290 -6.19 -12.68 2.40
CA GLN A 290 -6.25 -13.87 1.57
C GLN A 290 -7.62 -14.52 1.63
N GLY A 291 -8.19 -14.74 0.44
CA GLY A 291 -9.43 -15.48 0.25
C GLY A 291 -10.72 -14.74 0.63
N SER A 292 -10.68 -13.57 1.27
CA SER A 292 -11.91 -12.86 1.68
C SER A 292 -12.72 -12.37 0.48
N ALA A 293 -12.09 -11.72 -0.50
CA ALA A 293 -12.77 -11.31 -1.73
C ALA A 293 -13.28 -12.53 -2.55
N SER A 294 -12.49 -13.62 -2.59
CA SER A 294 -12.89 -14.87 -3.25
C SER A 294 -14.11 -15.50 -2.56
N PHE A 295 -14.14 -15.50 -1.23
CA PHE A 295 -15.28 -15.98 -0.45
C PHE A 295 -16.55 -15.18 -0.78
N LEU A 296 -16.47 -13.84 -0.73
CA LEU A 296 -17.61 -12.97 -1.06
C LEU A 296 -18.15 -13.28 -2.46
N PHE A 297 -17.26 -13.38 -3.44
CA PHE A 297 -17.63 -13.72 -4.80
C PHE A 297 -18.27 -15.11 -4.92
N LYS A 298 -17.66 -16.14 -4.31
CA LYS A 298 -18.17 -17.52 -4.35
C LYS A 298 -19.57 -17.61 -3.72
N GLU A 299 -19.80 -17.03 -2.54
CA GLU A 299 -21.12 -17.07 -1.91
C GLU A 299 -22.22 -16.42 -2.76
N ILE A 300 -21.88 -15.33 -3.44
CA ILE A 300 -22.81 -14.64 -4.36
C ILE A 300 -23.05 -15.51 -5.60
N ALA A 301 -22.00 -16.07 -6.20
CA ALA A 301 -22.10 -16.92 -7.39
C ALA A 301 -22.91 -18.22 -7.14
N HIS A 302 -22.89 -18.76 -5.92
CA HIS A 302 -23.70 -19.93 -5.53
C HIS A 302 -25.15 -19.58 -5.19
N THR A 303 -25.52 -18.30 -5.21
CA THR A 303 -26.88 -17.86 -4.92
C THR A 303 -27.64 -17.60 -6.22
N SER A 304 -28.76 -18.29 -6.42
CA SER A 304 -29.66 -18.07 -7.55
C SER A 304 -30.94 -17.33 -7.13
N PRO A 305 -31.57 -16.54 -8.02
CA PRO A 305 -32.89 -15.97 -7.77
C PRO A 305 -33.91 -17.08 -7.51
N SER A 306 -34.65 -17.00 -6.40
CA SER A 306 -35.71 -17.95 -6.08
C SER A 306 -36.99 -17.24 -5.65
N PRO A 307 -38.17 -17.64 -6.14
CA PRO A 307 -39.45 -17.11 -5.66
C PRO A 307 -39.73 -17.46 -4.19
N THR A 308 -39.02 -18.44 -3.62
CA THR A 308 -39.15 -18.87 -2.21
C THR A 308 -38.04 -18.32 -1.31
N LEU A 309 -37.36 -17.24 -1.72
CA LEU A 309 -36.27 -16.65 -0.95
C LEU A 309 -36.77 -16.12 0.41
N THR A 310 -36.21 -16.68 1.50
CA THR A 310 -36.55 -16.25 2.85
C THR A 310 -35.93 -14.88 3.19
N TRP A 311 -36.54 -14.16 4.13
CA TRP A 311 -36.04 -12.87 4.60
C TRP A 311 -34.61 -12.95 5.16
N ASP A 312 -34.30 -14.00 5.93
CA ASP A 312 -32.96 -14.17 6.51
C ASP A 312 -31.89 -14.42 5.44
N ARG A 313 -32.19 -15.24 4.43
CA ARG A 313 -31.27 -15.48 3.32
C ARG A 313 -31.10 -14.20 2.49
N ALA A 314 -32.17 -13.48 2.19
CA ALA A 314 -32.11 -12.19 1.49
C ALA A 314 -31.26 -11.16 2.24
N ASN A 315 -31.43 -11.03 3.56
CA ASN A 315 -30.60 -10.14 4.39
C ASN A 315 -29.12 -10.53 4.35
N HIS A 316 -28.81 -11.82 4.40
CA HIS A 316 -27.44 -12.29 4.34
C HIS A 316 -26.79 -11.94 2.99
N ILE A 317 -27.48 -12.22 1.88
CA ILE A 317 -27.00 -11.89 0.52
C ILE A 317 -26.84 -10.37 0.35
N SER A 318 -27.80 -9.58 0.82
CA SER A 318 -27.72 -8.11 0.76
C SER A 318 -26.50 -7.56 1.50
N ARG A 319 -26.13 -8.13 2.66
CA ARG A 319 -24.91 -7.75 3.38
C ARG A 319 -23.64 -8.17 2.66
N LEU A 320 -23.61 -9.36 2.06
CA LEU A 320 -22.50 -9.80 1.21
C LEU A 320 -22.30 -8.85 0.02
N LEU A 321 -23.38 -8.50 -0.66
CA LEU A 321 -23.37 -7.54 -1.77
C LEU A 321 -22.89 -6.17 -1.29
N GLY A 322 -23.34 -5.69 -0.14
CA GLY A 322 -22.85 -4.43 0.43
C GLY A 322 -21.34 -4.43 0.74
N LEU A 323 -20.79 -5.53 1.28
CA LEU A 323 -19.34 -5.68 1.42
C LEU A 323 -18.64 -5.70 0.05
N LEU A 324 -19.25 -6.35 -0.95
CA LEU A 324 -18.72 -6.40 -2.31
C LEU A 324 -18.74 -5.03 -2.99
N VAL A 325 -19.74 -4.18 -2.74
CA VAL A 325 -19.76 -2.77 -3.18
C VAL A 325 -18.52 -2.04 -2.65
N CYS A 326 -18.19 -2.22 -1.37
CA CYS A 326 -16.99 -1.61 -0.78
C CYS A 326 -15.72 -2.08 -1.50
N VAL A 327 -15.57 -3.38 -1.73
CA VAL A 327 -14.39 -3.94 -2.41
C VAL A 327 -14.31 -3.48 -3.87
N ALA A 328 -15.43 -3.48 -4.59
CA ALA A 328 -15.52 -3.02 -5.98
C ALA A 328 -15.27 -1.51 -6.17
N ALA A 329 -15.20 -0.73 -5.08
CA ALA A 329 -14.75 0.65 -5.13
C ALA A 329 -13.25 0.76 -5.47
N ILE A 330 -12.45 -0.26 -5.16
CA ILE A 330 -11.03 -0.34 -5.48
C ILE A 330 -10.85 -0.57 -7.00
N PRO A 331 -10.06 0.26 -7.72
CA PRO A 331 -9.90 0.15 -9.17
C PRO A 331 -9.46 -1.24 -9.65
N GLU A 332 -8.43 -1.81 -9.02
CA GLU A 332 -7.88 -3.11 -9.39
C GLU A 332 -8.90 -4.23 -9.15
N ALA A 333 -9.58 -4.20 -8.00
CA ALA A 333 -10.61 -5.17 -7.65
C ALA A 333 -11.78 -5.14 -8.64
N ARG A 334 -12.21 -3.93 -9.04
CA ARG A 334 -13.27 -3.74 -10.03
C ARG A 334 -12.92 -4.42 -11.35
N VAL A 335 -11.71 -4.18 -11.86
CA VAL A 335 -11.25 -4.78 -13.12
C VAL A 335 -11.25 -6.31 -13.01
N THR A 336 -10.73 -6.84 -11.92
CA THR A 336 -10.73 -8.29 -11.67
C THR A 336 -12.15 -8.86 -11.62
N PHE A 337 -13.11 -8.20 -10.95
CA PHE A 337 -14.49 -8.69 -10.89
C PHE A 337 -15.20 -8.66 -12.23
N LEU A 338 -14.96 -7.61 -13.05
CA LEU A 338 -15.50 -7.53 -14.41
C LEU A 338 -14.99 -8.66 -15.30
N GLN A 339 -13.69 -8.94 -15.23
CA GLN A 339 -13.05 -10.05 -15.95
C GLN A 339 -13.54 -11.42 -15.46
N ALA A 340 -13.85 -11.55 -14.16
CA ALA A 340 -14.40 -12.76 -13.57
C ALA A 340 -15.91 -12.97 -13.85
N GLY A 341 -16.57 -12.05 -14.56
CA GLY A 341 -17.97 -12.20 -14.92
C GLY A 341 -18.95 -11.95 -13.76
N LEU A 342 -18.56 -11.19 -12.73
CA LEU A 342 -19.42 -10.92 -11.56
C LEU A 342 -20.82 -10.45 -11.97
N GLN A 343 -20.89 -9.59 -12.98
CA GLN A 343 -22.12 -9.08 -13.54
C GLN A 343 -23.14 -10.16 -13.90
N ASP A 344 -22.69 -11.28 -14.46
CA ASP A 344 -23.55 -12.31 -15.05
C ASP A 344 -24.32 -13.05 -13.96
N TYR A 345 -23.79 -13.06 -12.73
CA TYR A 345 -24.45 -13.60 -11.54
C TYR A 345 -25.44 -12.61 -10.90
N LEU A 346 -25.26 -11.31 -11.14
CA LEU A 346 -26.10 -10.25 -10.54
C LEU A 346 -27.31 -9.90 -11.41
N VAL A 347 -27.16 -9.91 -12.74
CA VAL A 347 -28.23 -9.59 -13.69
C VAL A 347 -29.52 -10.41 -13.44
N PRO A 348 -29.47 -11.72 -13.13
CA PRO A 348 -30.68 -12.50 -12.84
C PRO A 348 -31.51 -11.96 -11.66
N PHE A 349 -30.88 -11.38 -10.63
CA PHE A 349 -31.60 -10.75 -9.53
C PHE A 349 -32.26 -9.44 -9.95
N VAL A 350 -31.58 -8.68 -10.82
CA VAL A 350 -32.06 -7.40 -11.37
C VAL A 350 -33.29 -7.58 -12.26
N VAL A 351 -33.26 -8.59 -13.14
CA VAL A 351 -34.32 -8.85 -14.12
C VAL A 351 -35.50 -9.65 -13.54
N SER A 352 -35.37 -10.19 -12.32
CA SER A 352 -36.45 -10.92 -11.66
C SER A 352 -37.74 -10.07 -11.56
N THR A 353 -38.89 -10.66 -11.91
CA THR A 353 -40.21 -10.00 -11.84
C THR A 353 -40.90 -10.15 -10.48
N SER A 354 -40.27 -10.83 -9.52
CA SER A 354 -40.84 -11.05 -8.18
C SER A 354 -41.00 -9.73 -7.43
N LYS A 355 -42.19 -9.50 -6.86
CA LYS A 355 -42.50 -8.33 -6.00
C LYS A 355 -42.40 -8.65 -4.50
N GLU A 356 -41.89 -9.83 -4.15
CA GLU A 356 -41.60 -10.23 -2.78
C GLU A 356 -40.52 -9.32 -2.17
N LYS A 357 -40.74 -8.80 -0.94
CA LYS A 357 -39.78 -7.92 -0.24
C LYS A 357 -38.35 -8.51 -0.14
N PRO A 358 -38.15 -9.80 0.18
CA PRO A 358 -36.82 -10.43 0.17
C PRO A 358 -36.11 -10.30 -1.19
N MET A 359 -36.83 -10.48 -2.29
CA MET A 359 -36.26 -10.37 -3.64
C MET A 359 -35.95 -8.92 -4.02
N GLU A 360 -36.79 -7.97 -3.61
CA GLU A 360 -36.55 -6.54 -3.82
C GLU A 360 -35.28 -6.05 -3.10
N LEU A 361 -35.04 -6.51 -1.86
CA LEU A 361 -33.83 -6.19 -1.10
C LEU A 361 -32.56 -6.63 -1.84
N VAL A 362 -32.52 -7.88 -2.32
CA VAL A 362 -31.37 -8.42 -3.05
C VAL A 362 -31.23 -7.73 -4.42
N ARG A 363 -32.34 -7.42 -5.09
CA ARG A 363 -32.34 -6.66 -6.36
C ARG A 363 -31.63 -5.31 -6.19
N ASN A 364 -32.01 -4.54 -5.18
CA ASN A 364 -31.43 -3.22 -4.93
C ASN A 364 -29.95 -3.31 -4.59
N ALA A 365 -29.56 -4.25 -3.73
CA ALA A 365 -28.15 -4.46 -3.39
C ALA A 365 -27.31 -4.91 -4.60
N SER A 366 -27.88 -5.71 -5.51
CA SER A 366 -27.21 -6.11 -6.75
C SER A 366 -27.03 -4.92 -7.71
N LEU A 367 -28.02 -4.02 -7.78
CA LEU A 367 -27.91 -2.78 -8.56
C LEU A 367 -26.78 -1.88 -8.03
N ASP A 368 -26.63 -1.75 -6.71
CA ASP A 368 -25.54 -0.96 -6.12
C ASP A 368 -24.15 -1.46 -6.56
N VAL A 369 -23.95 -2.79 -6.59
CA VAL A 369 -22.70 -3.40 -7.06
C VAL A 369 -22.49 -3.08 -8.55
N LEU A 370 -23.50 -3.34 -9.39
CA LEU A 370 -23.41 -3.07 -10.83
C LEU A 370 -23.14 -1.59 -11.13
N MET A 371 -23.75 -0.67 -10.38
CA MET A 371 -23.49 0.76 -10.52
C MET A 371 -22.02 1.10 -10.23
N VAL A 372 -21.43 0.52 -9.19
CA VAL A 372 -20.00 0.73 -8.89
C VAL A 372 -19.10 0.14 -9.97
N LEU A 373 -19.46 -1.01 -10.55
CA LEU A 373 -18.72 -1.59 -11.67
C LEU A 373 -18.78 -0.70 -12.93
N VAL A 374 -19.92 -0.04 -13.18
CA VAL A 374 -20.13 0.81 -14.36
C VAL A 374 -19.56 2.23 -14.20
N LYS A 375 -19.49 2.78 -12.98
CA LYS A 375 -19.14 4.18 -12.68
C LYS A 375 -17.78 4.66 -13.25
N VAL A 376 -16.89 3.78 -13.68
CA VAL A 376 -15.54 4.12 -14.18
C VAL A 376 -15.30 3.66 -15.62
N ALA A 377 -16.35 3.43 -16.41
CA ALA A 377 -16.24 3.19 -17.85
C ALA A 377 -15.65 4.38 -18.67
N TYR A 378 -15.15 5.44 -18.03
CA TYR A 378 -14.46 6.56 -18.66
C TYR A 378 -12.93 6.39 -18.72
N ALA A 379 -12.37 5.34 -18.13
CA ALA A 379 -10.96 5.00 -18.27
C ALA A 379 -10.82 3.55 -18.73
N LEU A 380 -10.26 3.35 -19.93
CA LEU A 380 -9.88 2.10 -20.60
C LEU A 380 -10.97 1.39 -21.43
N GLY A 381 -10.55 0.91 -22.61
CA GLY A 381 -11.42 0.55 -23.73
C GLY A 381 -11.90 -0.89 -23.79
N ASP A 382 -11.35 -1.82 -23.00
CA ASP A 382 -11.76 -3.23 -23.00
C ASP A 382 -12.84 -3.53 -21.96
N GLU A 383 -12.85 -2.80 -20.85
CA GLU A 383 -13.88 -2.86 -19.80
C GLU A 383 -15.23 -2.39 -20.34
N VAL A 384 -15.23 -1.33 -21.15
CA VAL A 384 -16.43 -0.85 -21.86
C VAL A 384 -16.98 -1.94 -22.78
N LYS A 385 -16.11 -2.68 -23.50
CA LYS A 385 -16.55 -3.79 -24.35
C LYS A 385 -17.15 -4.93 -23.53
N ILE A 386 -16.61 -5.23 -22.35
CA ILE A 386 -17.18 -6.23 -21.43
C ILE A 386 -18.56 -5.79 -20.95
N LEU A 387 -18.72 -4.53 -20.54
CA LEU A 387 -20.01 -3.97 -20.10
C LEU A 387 -21.06 -3.95 -21.23
N ILE A 388 -20.64 -3.66 -22.46
CA ILE A 388 -21.53 -3.69 -23.64
C ILE A 388 -21.92 -5.14 -23.98
N ARG A 389 -20.95 -6.07 -24.01
CA ARG A 389 -21.20 -7.49 -24.32
C ARG A 389 -22.12 -8.16 -23.29
N SER A 390 -21.99 -7.80 -22.01
CA SER A 390 -22.78 -8.34 -20.91
C SER A 390 -24.21 -7.79 -20.83
N LYS A 391 -24.59 -6.82 -21.67
CA LYS A 391 -25.93 -6.18 -21.67
C LYS A 391 -26.36 -5.64 -20.29
N ILE A 392 -25.41 -5.36 -19.40
CA ILE A 392 -25.68 -4.82 -18.05
C ILE A 392 -26.45 -3.51 -18.14
N LEU A 393 -26.03 -2.62 -19.05
CA LEU A 393 -26.66 -1.31 -19.23
C LEU A 393 -28.13 -1.45 -19.63
N GLU A 394 -28.45 -2.35 -20.57
CA GLU A 394 -29.83 -2.63 -21.00
C GLU A 394 -30.66 -3.22 -19.84
N SER A 395 -30.06 -4.10 -19.04
CA SER A 395 -30.71 -4.73 -17.89
C SER A 395 -30.95 -3.76 -16.73
N CYS A 396 -30.00 -2.86 -16.47
CA CYS A 396 -30.15 -1.76 -15.51
C CYS A 396 -31.23 -0.76 -15.97
N LEU A 397 -31.24 -0.38 -17.24
CA LEU A 397 -32.24 0.53 -17.79
C LEU A 397 -33.66 -0.05 -17.75
N ARG A 398 -33.83 -1.36 -17.96
CA ARG A 398 -35.12 -2.05 -17.86
C ARG A 398 -35.64 -2.24 -16.44
N SER A 399 -34.75 -2.19 -15.45
CA SER A 399 -35.07 -2.37 -14.03
C SER A 399 -35.20 -1.07 -13.25
N LEU A 400 -34.76 0.05 -13.83
CA LEU A 400 -35.15 1.37 -13.34
C LEU A 400 -36.69 1.45 -13.38
N PRO A 401 -37.34 1.78 -12.25
CA PRO A 401 -38.77 2.04 -12.29
C PRO A 401 -38.99 3.15 -13.31
N VAL A 402 -39.91 2.94 -14.26
CA VAL A 402 -40.51 4.05 -14.99
C VAL A 402 -41.16 4.89 -13.91
N GLY A 403 -40.49 5.95 -13.50
CA GLY A 403 -41.04 6.87 -12.52
C GLY A 403 -42.33 7.41 -13.08
N ASP A 404 -43.45 7.06 -12.46
CA ASP A 404 -44.58 7.98 -12.42
C ASP A 404 -44.07 9.21 -11.66
N TYR A 405 -43.54 10.19 -12.40
CA TYR A 405 -43.49 11.56 -11.94
C TYR A 405 -44.94 12.04 -11.86
N GLY A 406 -45.61 11.68 -10.77
CA GLY A 406 -47.03 11.87 -10.56
C GLY A 406 -47.44 11.72 -9.10
N SER A 407 -46.87 12.54 -8.21
CA SER A 407 -47.50 13.26 -7.08
C SER A 407 -46.48 13.69 -6.03
#